data_AF-A0A1G0BX10-F1
#
_entry.id   AF-A0A1G0BX10-F1
#
_cell.length_a   1.000
_cell.length_b   1.000
_cell.length_c   1.000
_cell.angle_alpha   90.00
_cell.angle_beta   90.00
_cell.angle_gamma   90.00
#
_symmetry.space_group_name_H-M   'P 1'
#
loop_
_entity.id
_entity.type
_entity.pdbx_description
1 polymer ?
#
loop_
_entity_poly.entity_id
_entity_poly.type
_entity_poly.pdbx_seq_one_letter_code
_entity_poly.pdbx_strand_id
1 'polypeptide(L)'
;MFDFVINTPAAHKSYSDCSGCGLCTLVCPVWRRKRDLQHSPLGWAKALQHGAAPGDLVDALWNCTLCRACDPVCPERIDVSGMILKLRAQLVHPQTAVLQGRMAAQARRPAPACQEKTALLAGEALRAHPALLSRITALLDKAGVLVVAHDDGADISLALEAGVTVSPERLAALIEPLRRADKVIVADGLLLPYLAQWLPAARIFSLGETLSSLEIIRRNLRVTDLYVIEPRAYHADYVRLIKYYDRLRKERGCDFNLDLQRIAIPATVRGLPQRLGLMVPDDDAQASWVLHGRSITRIVVESLEDRAAFEKVSNVPVVHLAELADSLRR
;
A
#
# COMPACT_ATOMS: atom_id res chain seq x y z
N MET A 1 37.01 10.26 -13.02
CA MET A 1 35.86 10.69 -13.82
C MET A 1 34.88 9.52 -13.79
N PHE A 2 34.03 9.47 -12.77
CA PHE A 2 33.06 8.39 -12.59
C PHE A 2 31.76 8.88 -13.21
N ASP A 3 31.46 8.37 -14.40
CA ASP A 3 30.20 8.62 -15.08
C ASP A 3 29.06 8.03 -14.25
N PHE A 4 28.28 8.91 -13.64
CA PHE A 4 26.96 8.58 -13.13
C PHE A 4 26.07 8.28 -14.33
N VAL A 5 25.97 7.00 -14.69
CA VAL A 5 24.92 6.52 -15.59
C VAL A 5 23.59 6.82 -14.91
N ILE A 6 22.92 7.86 -15.39
CA ILE A 6 21.50 8.12 -15.10
C ILE A 6 20.76 6.91 -15.63
N ASN A 7 20.34 6.04 -14.71
CA ASN A 7 19.63 4.82 -15.02
C ASN A 7 18.22 5.20 -15.48
N THR A 8 18.03 5.45 -16.77
CA THR A 8 16.70 5.51 -17.38
C THR A 8 16.01 4.18 -17.07
N PRO A 9 14.84 4.15 -16.40
CA PRO A 9 14.19 2.88 -16.10
C PRO A 9 13.93 2.15 -17.42
N ALA A 10 14.54 0.97 -17.57
CA ALA A 10 14.28 0.09 -18.71
C ALA A 10 12.77 -0.13 -18.82
N ALA A 11 12.24 -0.11 -20.05
CA ALA A 11 10.83 -0.37 -20.30
C ALA A 11 10.41 -1.67 -19.59
N HIS A 12 9.37 -1.62 -18.75
CA HIS A 12 8.89 -2.79 -18.03
C HIS A 12 8.46 -3.88 -19.01
N LYS A 13 8.90 -5.12 -18.74
CA LYS A 13 8.49 -6.31 -19.49
C LYS A 13 7.00 -6.58 -19.30
N SER A 14 6.39 -7.22 -20.29
CA SER A 14 4.96 -7.50 -20.33
C SER A 14 4.66 -8.97 -19.98
N TYR A 15 3.39 -9.33 -19.88
CA TYR A 15 2.97 -10.72 -19.69
C TYR A 15 3.50 -11.66 -20.79
N SER A 16 3.78 -11.14 -21.99
CA SER A 16 4.37 -11.89 -23.09
C SER A 16 5.73 -12.49 -22.74
N ASP A 17 6.46 -11.86 -21.83
CA ASP A 17 7.78 -12.32 -21.37
C ASP A 17 7.69 -13.37 -20.25
N CYS A 18 6.48 -13.75 -19.82
CA CYS A 18 6.30 -14.67 -18.71
C CYS A 18 6.81 -16.08 -19.05
N SER A 19 7.90 -16.48 -18.40
CA SER A 19 8.48 -17.83 -18.50
C SER A 19 7.62 -18.91 -17.83
N GLY A 20 6.73 -18.54 -16.90
CA GLY A 20 5.86 -19.48 -16.19
C GLY A 20 6.47 -20.11 -14.93
N CYS A 21 7.50 -19.49 -14.34
CA CYS A 21 8.22 -20.02 -13.17
C CYS A 21 7.37 -20.18 -11.89
N GLY A 22 6.25 -19.46 -11.76
CA GLY A 22 5.34 -19.58 -10.63
C GLY A 22 5.77 -18.92 -9.31
N LEU A 23 6.90 -18.21 -9.24
CA LEU A 23 7.36 -17.55 -8.01
C LEU A 23 6.34 -16.58 -7.41
N CYS A 24 5.59 -15.86 -8.26
CA CYS A 24 4.49 -14.99 -7.83
C CYS A 24 3.39 -15.71 -7.05
N THR A 25 3.22 -17.02 -7.23
CA THR A 25 2.22 -17.81 -6.49
C THR A 25 2.65 -18.03 -5.03
N LEU A 26 3.95 -18.07 -4.74
CA LEU A 26 4.47 -18.24 -3.37
C LEU A 26 4.10 -17.07 -2.46
N VAL A 27 3.97 -15.87 -3.03
CA VAL A 27 3.73 -14.63 -2.28
C VAL A 27 2.31 -14.09 -2.45
N CYS A 28 1.54 -14.61 -3.42
CA CYS A 28 0.19 -14.12 -3.70
C CYS A 28 -0.80 -14.59 -2.62
N PRO A 29 -1.42 -13.66 -1.87
CA PRO A 29 -2.32 -14.04 -0.79
C PRO A 29 -3.66 -14.60 -1.32
N VAL A 30 -4.08 -14.19 -2.52
CA VAL A 30 -5.28 -14.71 -3.20
C VAL A 30 -5.09 -16.17 -3.59
N TRP A 31 -3.96 -16.52 -4.21
CA TRP A 31 -3.63 -17.91 -4.53
C TRP A 31 -3.55 -18.79 -3.28
N ARG A 32 -2.90 -18.32 -2.20
CA ARG A 32 -2.82 -19.10 -0.94
C ARG A 32 -4.21 -19.48 -0.44
N ARG A 33 -5.17 -18.55 -0.50
CA ARG A 33 -6.55 -18.76 -0.05
C ARG A 33 -7.36 -19.63 -1.01
N LYS A 34 -7.33 -19.31 -2.32
CA LYS A 34 -8.21 -19.97 -3.31
C LYS A 34 -7.65 -21.28 -3.85
N ARG A 35 -6.32 -21.44 -3.91
CA ARG A 35 -5.62 -22.57 -4.56
C ARG A 35 -6.06 -22.84 -6.00
N ASP A 36 -6.47 -21.77 -6.69
CA ASP A 36 -6.90 -21.78 -8.08
C ASP A 36 -6.02 -20.85 -8.92
N LEU A 37 -5.39 -21.42 -9.95
CA LEU A 37 -4.36 -20.74 -10.74
C LEU A 37 -4.95 -19.58 -11.51
N GLN A 38 -6.24 -19.64 -11.85
CA GLN A 38 -6.96 -18.54 -12.48
C GLN A 38 -6.93 -17.27 -11.63
N HIS A 39 -6.77 -17.40 -10.31
CA HIS A 39 -6.69 -16.31 -9.34
C HIS A 39 -5.25 -15.95 -8.93
N SER A 40 -4.28 -16.19 -9.81
CA SER A 40 -2.87 -15.93 -9.57
C SER A 40 -2.22 -15.13 -10.70
N PRO A 41 -1.16 -14.34 -10.41
CA PRO A 41 -0.41 -13.65 -11.46
C PRO A 41 0.12 -14.55 -12.57
N LEU A 42 0.54 -15.77 -12.23
CA LEU A 42 0.97 -16.77 -13.21
C LEU A 42 -0.18 -17.11 -14.17
N GLY A 43 -1.35 -17.44 -13.63
CA GLY A 43 -2.51 -17.82 -14.43
C GLY A 43 -2.97 -16.69 -15.35
N TRP A 44 -2.99 -15.45 -14.86
CA TRP A 44 -3.33 -14.28 -15.69
C TRP A 44 -2.37 -14.12 -16.86
N ALA A 45 -1.06 -14.15 -16.59
CA ALA A 45 -0.06 -13.99 -17.63
C ALA A 45 -0.13 -15.10 -18.68
N LYS A 46 -0.31 -16.36 -18.25
CA LYS A 46 -0.46 -17.50 -19.17
C LYS A 46 -1.75 -17.44 -19.97
N ALA A 47 -2.87 -17.10 -19.34
CA ALA A 47 -4.14 -16.93 -20.06
C ALA A 47 -4.01 -15.87 -21.17
N LEU A 48 -3.40 -14.72 -20.87
CA LEU A 48 -3.17 -13.66 -21.86
C LEU A 48 -2.19 -14.08 -22.96
N GLN A 49 -1.10 -14.80 -22.65
CA GLN A 49 -0.20 -15.38 -23.66
C GLN A 49 -0.91 -16.35 -24.62
N HIS A 50 -2.00 -16.98 -24.16
CA HIS A 50 -2.83 -17.91 -24.95
C HIS A 50 -4.12 -17.28 -25.50
N GLY A 51 -4.22 -15.94 -25.50
CA GLY A 51 -5.30 -15.22 -26.19
C GLY A 51 -6.56 -14.98 -25.37
N ALA A 52 -6.54 -15.17 -24.05
CA ALA A 52 -7.65 -14.75 -23.20
C ALA A 52 -7.83 -13.22 -23.28
N ALA A 53 -9.07 -12.78 -23.35
CA ALA A 53 -9.44 -11.38 -23.23
C ALA A 53 -9.55 -10.98 -21.76
N PRO A 54 -9.45 -9.68 -21.40
CA PRO A 54 -9.70 -9.20 -20.04
C PRO A 54 -11.07 -9.65 -19.49
N GLY A 55 -12.08 -9.76 -20.37
CA GLY A 55 -13.42 -10.24 -20.05
C GLY A 55 -13.46 -11.67 -19.51
N ASP A 56 -12.50 -12.52 -19.90
CA ASP A 56 -12.40 -13.91 -19.43
C ASP A 56 -11.81 -13.99 -18.01
N LEU A 57 -11.22 -12.90 -17.52
CA LEU A 57 -10.48 -12.84 -16.26
C LEU A 57 -11.16 -11.98 -15.19
N VAL A 58 -12.37 -11.49 -15.44
CA VAL A 58 -13.09 -10.48 -14.61
C VAL A 58 -13.04 -10.81 -13.12
N ASP A 59 -13.52 -11.99 -12.71
CA ASP A 59 -13.57 -12.38 -11.30
C ASP A 59 -12.18 -12.43 -10.68
N ALA A 60 -11.20 -12.94 -11.41
CA ALA A 60 -9.84 -13.07 -10.92
C ALA A 60 -9.15 -11.72 -10.77
N LEU A 61 -9.34 -10.82 -11.74
CA LEU A 61 -8.81 -9.47 -11.74
C LEU A 61 -9.36 -8.66 -10.56
N TRP A 62 -10.65 -8.77 -10.22
CA TRP A 62 -11.23 -8.05 -9.09
C TRP A 62 -10.85 -8.60 -7.71
N ASN A 63 -10.49 -9.90 -7.65
CA ASN A 63 -9.97 -10.51 -6.43
C ASN A 63 -8.51 -10.15 -6.13
N CYS A 64 -7.76 -9.63 -7.11
CA CYS A 64 -6.40 -9.14 -6.86
C CYS A 64 -6.40 -8.05 -5.78
N THR A 65 -5.59 -8.23 -4.74
CA THR A 65 -5.49 -7.26 -3.63
C THR A 65 -4.61 -6.06 -3.94
N LEU A 66 -3.99 -6.02 -5.13
CA LEU A 66 -2.96 -5.03 -5.51
C LEU A 66 -1.88 -4.81 -4.43
N CYS A 67 -1.56 -5.83 -3.63
CA CYS A 67 -0.51 -5.76 -2.61
C CYS A 67 0.91 -5.62 -3.20
N ARG A 68 1.07 -5.76 -4.53
CA ARG A 68 2.33 -5.65 -5.28
C ARG A 68 3.42 -6.65 -4.91
N ALA A 69 3.14 -7.63 -4.05
CA ALA A 69 4.09 -8.66 -3.63
C ALA A 69 4.70 -9.46 -4.80
N CYS A 70 3.95 -9.60 -5.89
CA CYS A 70 4.36 -10.33 -7.08
C CYS A 70 5.38 -9.60 -7.97
N ASP A 71 5.45 -8.27 -7.91
CA ASP A 71 6.36 -7.47 -8.73
C ASP A 71 7.84 -7.72 -8.39
N PRO A 72 8.29 -7.60 -7.12
CA PRO A 72 9.71 -7.78 -6.78
C PRO A 72 10.23 -9.21 -6.91
N VAL A 73 9.34 -10.22 -6.87
CA VAL A 73 9.74 -11.64 -7.01
C VAL A 73 9.79 -12.10 -8.46
N CYS A 74 9.34 -11.29 -9.42
CA CYS A 74 9.31 -11.69 -10.82
C CYS A 74 10.74 -11.67 -11.40
N PRO A 75 11.31 -12.82 -11.81
CA PRO A 75 12.66 -12.85 -12.38
C PRO A 75 12.72 -12.15 -13.74
N GLU A 76 11.59 -12.14 -14.44
CA GLU A 76 11.42 -11.43 -15.70
C GLU A 76 11.15 -9.93 -15.51
N ARG A 77 11.02 -9.42 -14.28
CA ARG A 77 10.70 -8.00 -14.02
C ARG A 77 9.44 -7.51 -14.75
N ILE A 78 8.44 -8.38 -14.84
CA ILE A 78 7.11 -8.02 -15.35
C ILE A 78 6.46 -7.09 -14.32
N ASP A 79 5.93 -5.96 -14.80
CA ASP A 79 5.09 -5.07 -13.99
C ASP A 79 3.69 -5.69 -13.86
N VAL A 80 3.55 -6.64 -12.95
CA VAL A 80 2.30 -7.39 -12.77
C VAL A 80 1.21 -6.48 -12.23
N SER A 81 1.51 -5.65 -11.23
CA SER A 81 0.50 -4.75 -10.68
C SER A 81 0.02 -3.72 -11.72
N GLY A 82 0.92 -3.14 -12.52
CA GLY A 82 0.56 -2.26 -13.62
C GLY A 82 -0.19 -2.99 -14.74
N MET A 83 0.15 -4.25 -15.04
CA MET A 83 -0.64 -5.09 -15.93
C MET A 83 -2.08 -5.24 -15.42
N ILE A 84 -2.29 -5.53 -14.13
CA ILE A 84 -3.63 -5.70 -13.56
C ILE A 84 -4.44 -4.42 -13.65
N LEU A 85 -3.83 -3.28 -13.34
CA LEU A 85 -4.49 -1.97 -13.47
C LEU A 85 -4.89 -1.68 -14.92
N LYS A 86 -4.02 -1.99 -15.90
CA LYS A 86 -4.33 -1.84 -17.33
C LYS A 86 -5.47 -2.76 -17.79
N LEU A 87 -5.52 -4.00 -17.29
CA LEU A 87 -6.60 -4.93 -17.60
C LEU A 87 -7.92 -4.48 -16.98
N ARG A 88 -7.91 -4.04 -15.72
CA ARG A 88 -9.08 -3.47 -15.04
C ARG A 88 -9.63 -2.24 -15.77
N ALA A 89 -8.77 -1.40 -16.33
CA ALA A 89 -9.19 -0.23 -17.11
C ALA A 89 -9.85 -0.57 -18.47
N GLN A 90 -9.66 -1.79 -18.97
CA GLN A 90 -10.39 -2.29 -20.16
C GLN A 90 -11.76 -2.87 -19.79
N LEU A 91 -12.07 -2.99 -18.51
CA LEU A 91 -13.32 -3.49 -17.99
C LEU A 91 -14.17 -2.34 -17.46
N VAL A 92 -15.49 -2.44 -17.64
CA VAL A 92 -16.42 -1.50 -17.01
C VAL A 92 -16.77 -2.02 -15.62
N HIS A 93 -16.22 -1.40 -14.58
CA HIS A 93 -16.57 -1.75 -13.21
C HIS A 93 -18.01 -1.28 -12.88
N PRO A 94 -18.85 -2.07 -12.18
CA PRO A 94 -20.23 -1.67 -11.85
C PRO A 94 -20.36 -0.34 -11.09
N GLN A 95 -19.34 0.03 -10.32
CA GLN A 95 -19.30 1.30 -9.59
C GLN A 95 -18.71 2.49 -10.37
N THR A 96 -18.44 2.36 -11.68
CA THR A 96 -17.81 3.43 -12.48
C THR A 96 -18.53 4.77 -12.33
N ALA A 97 -19.86 4.79 -12.52
CA ALA A 97 -20.65 6.02 -12.38
C ALA A 97 -20.61 6.62 -10.97
N VAL A 98 -20.62 5.76 -9.93
CA VAL A 98 -20.55 6.19 -8.54
C VAL A 98 -19.20 6.83 -8.24
N LEU A 99 -18.10 6.21 -8.69
CA LEU A 99 -16.75 6.73 -8.52
C LEU A 99 -16.54 8.04 -9.28
N GLN A 100 -17.02 8.13 -10.53
CA GLN A 100 -17.01 9.36 -11.31
C GLN A 100 -17.80 10.48 -10.63
N GLY A 101 -18.99 10.18 -10.08
CA GLY A 101 -19.80 11.14 -9.33
C GLY A 101 -19.09 11.65 -8.07
N ARG A 102 -18.45 10.75 -7.31
CA ARG A 102 -17.64 11.11 -6.13
C ARG A 102 -16.47 12.03 -6.51
N MET A 103 -15.72 11.66 -7.56
CA MET A 103 -14.62 12.48 -8.08
C MET A 103 -15.08 13.85 -8.55
N ALA A 104 -16.20 13.94 -9.28
CA ALA A 104 -16.75 15.20 -9.73
C ALA A 104 -17.20 16.09 -8.56
N ALA A 105 -17.80 15.50 -7.51
CA ALA A 105 -18.17 16.24 -6.30
C ALA A 105 -16.94 16.75 -5.55
N GLN A 106 -15.90 15.92 -5.43
CA GLN A 106 -14.65 16.28 -4.75
C GLN A 106 -13.87 17.35 -5.53
N ALA A 107 -13.85 17.30 -6.87
CA ALA A 107 -13.19 18.30 -7.72
C ALA A 107 -13.78 19.72 -7.58
N ARG A 108 -15.06 19.83 -7.18
CA ARG A 108 -15.74 21.12 -6.95
C ARG A 108 -15.47 21.70 -5.56
N ARG A 109 -14.86 20.93 -4.65
CA ARG A 109 -14.56 21.42 -3.30
C ARG A 109 -13.39 22.40 -3.37
N PRO A 110 -13.46 23.55 -2.67
CA PRO A 110 -12.34 24.46 -2.60
C PRO A 110 -11.17 23.75 -1.90
N ALA A 111 -10.03 23.73 -2.55
CA ALA A 111 -8.80 23.19 -2.00
C ALA A 111 -7.96 24.34 -1.44
N PRO A 112 -7.77 24.44 -0.12
CA PRO A 112 -6.88 25.44 0.43
C PRO A 112 -5.46 25.16 -0.04
N ALA A 113 -4.71 26.21 -0.41
CA ALA A 113 -3.32 26.06 -0.80
C ALA A 113 -2.48 25.55 0.39
N CYS A 114 -1.70 24.48 0.19
CA CYS A 114 -0.65 24.15 1.15
C CYS A 114 0.49 25.14 0.96
N GLN A 115 0.71 26.00 1.96
CA GLN A 115 1.91 26.85 2.01
C GLN A 115 3.07 26.16 2.73
N GLU A 116 2.80 25.01 3.34
CA GLU A 116 3.74 24.29 4.19
C GLU A 116 4.66 23.36 3.41
N LYS A 117 5.83 23.10 4.00
CA LYS A 117 6.87 22.24 3.39
C LYS A 117 6.54 20.76 3.46
N THR A 118 5.76 20.32 4.45
CA THR A 118 5.39 18.91 4.62
C THR A 118 3.88 18.74 4.64
N ALA A 119 3.35 17.87 3.79
CA ALA A 119 1.94 17.50 3.78
C ALA A 119 1.74 16.04 4.20
N LEU A 120 0.67 15.76 4.96
CA LEU A 120 0.20 14.42 5.30
C LEU A 120 -1.14 14.15 4.61
N LEU A 121 -1.17 13.14 3.74
CA LEU A 121 -2.39 12.50 3.26
C LEU A 121 -2.71 11.35 4.21
N ALA A 122 -3.58 11.62 5.18
CA ALA A 122 -3.91 10.72 6.29
C ALA A 122 -4.79 9.53 5.86
N GLY A 123 -5.54 9.68 4.78
CA GLY A 123 -6.52 8.69 4.32
C GLY A 123 -7.75 8.57 5.23
N GLU A 124 -8.79 7.91 4.71
CA GLU A 124 -10.09 7.81 5.40
C GLU A 124 -9.99 7.10 6.76
N ALA A 125 -9.18 6.03 6.85
CA ALA A 125 -9.04 5.25 8.07
C ALA A 125 -8.51 6.09 9.24
N LEU A 126 -7.48 6.92 9.04
CA LEU A 126 -6.96 7.77 10.11
C LEU A 126 -7.89 8.96 10.41
N ARG A 127 -8.59 9.51 9.41
CA ARG A 127 -9.60 10.55 9.67
C ARG A 127 -10.74 10.06 10.55
N ALA A 128 -11.12 8.78 10.43
CA ALA A 128 -12.08 8.15 11.32
C ALA A 128 -11.55 7.95 12.75
N HIS A 129 -10.25 8.15 13.01
CA HIS A 129 -9.59 7.99 14.30
C HIS A 129 -8.85 9.27 14.71
N PRO A 130 -9.56 10.36 15.03
CA PRO A 130 -8.97 11.69 15.23
C PRO A 130 -7.92 11.73 16.34
N ALA A 131 -8.08 10.96 17.43
CA ALA A 131 -7.08 10.89 18.49
C ALA A 131 -5.73 10.32 18.00
N LEU A 132 -5.78 9.29 17.15
CA LEU A 132 -4.58 8.71 16.55
C LEU A 132 -3.97 9.64 15.50
N LEU A 133 -4.79 10.32 14.70
CA LEU A 133 -4.34 11.31 13.74
C LEU A 133 -3.63 12.47 14.44
N SER A 134 -4.22 13.04 15.49
CA SER A 134 -3.58 14.10 16.30
C SER A 134 -2.23 13.65 16.87
N ARG A 135 -2.14 12.40 17.33
CA ARG A 135 -0.88 11.80 17.80
C ARG A 135 0.17 11.73 16.68
N ILE A 136 -0.21 11.24 15.51
CA ILE A 136 0.67 11.14 14.34
C ILE A 136 1.18 12.53 13.94
N THR A 137 0.28 13.51 13.85
CA THR A 137 0.64 14.90 13.55
C THR A 137 1.65 15.43 14.56
N ALA A 138 1.42 15.25 15.87
CA ALA A 138 2.35 15.70 16.91
C ALA A 138 3.73 15.02 16.83
N LEU A 139 3.81 13.76 16.39
CA LEU A 139 5.07 13.05 16.22
C LEU A 139 5.87 13.52 15.00
N LEU A 140 5.16 13.89 13.94
CA LEU A 140 5.74 14.28 12.66
C LEU A 140 6.08 15.78 12.61
N ASP A 141 5.32 16.61 13.30
CA ASP A 141 5.41 18.07 13.25
C ASP A 141 6.44 18.66 14.21
N LYS A 142 7.72 18.30 14.04
CA LYS A 142 8.79 18.81 14.92
C LYS A 142 9.07 20.30 14.76
N ALA A 143 8.70 20.90 13.63
CA ALA A 143 9.06 22.27 13.26
C ALA A 143 7.85 23.20 13.07
N GLY A 144 6.61 22.71 13.29
CA GLY A 144 5.39 23.49 13.08
C GLY A 144 5.06 23.75 11.61
N VAL A 145 5.50 22.86 10.71
CA VAL A 145 5.40 23.00 9.24
C VAL A 145 4.73 21.79 8.57
N LEU A 146 4.07 20.95 9.37
CA LEU A 146 3.25 19.85 8.86
C LEU A 146 1.82 20.32 8.68
N VAL A 147 1.29 20.19 7.48
CA VAL A 147 -0.15 20.29 7.24
C VAL A 147 -0.75 18.90 7.06
N VAL A 148 -1.87 18.62 7.71
CA VAL A 148 -2.72 17.49 7.33
C VAL A 148 -3.60 17.98 6.19
N ALA A 149 -3.46 17.41 5.00
CA ALA A 149 -4.27 17.80 3.85
C ALA A 149 -5.76 17.62 4.18
N HIS A 150 -6.65 18.35 3.52
CA HIS A 150 -8.10 18.13 3.64
C HIS A 150 -8.59 17.02 2.71
N ASP A 151 -7.83 16.74 1.65
CA ASP A 151 -8.13 15.76 0.62
C ASP A 151 -6.98 14.75 0.57
N ASP A 152 -7.29 13.47 0.74
CA ASP A 152 -6.30 12.38 0.70
C ASP A 152 -6.24 11.66 -0.64
N GLY A 153 -7.12 12.00 -1.59
CA GLY A 153 -7.25 11.27 -2.85
C GLY A 153 -7.83 9.87 -2.70
N ALA A 154 -8.65 9.60 -1.67
CA ALA A 154 -9.25 8.28 -1.45
C ALA A 154 -10.16 7.83 -2.61
N ASP A 155 -10.92 8.76 -3.19
CA ASP A 155 -11.72 8.55 -4.39
C ASP A 155 -10.85 8.24 -5.62
N ILE A 156 -9.71 8.93 -5.76
CA ILE A 156 -8.71 8.66 -6.80
C ILE A 156 -8.11 7.26 -6.62
N SER A 157 -7.74 6.89 -5.38
CA SER A 157 -7.20 5.56 -5.06
C SER A 157 -8.18 4.46 -5.48
N LEU A 158 -9.46 4.59 -5.11
CA LEU A 158 -10.51 3.65 -5.51
C LEU A 158 -10.74 3.64 -7.02
N ALA A 159 -10.71 4.80 -7.69
CA ALA A 159 -10.87 4.89 -9.13
C ALA A 159 -9.71 4.17 -9.86
N LEU A 160 -8.46 4.44 -9.47
CA LEU A 160 -7.29 3.75 -10.00
C LEU A 160 -7.38 2.24 -9.80
N GLU A 161 -7.73 1.80 -8.58
CA GLU A 161 -7.90 0.39 -8.27
C GLU A 161 -9.01 -0.26 -9.10
N ALA A 162 -10.08 0.48 -9.43
CA ALA A 162 -11.18 0.05 -10.28
C ALA A 162 -10.91 0.17 -11.78
N GLY A 163 -9.76 0.71 -12.21
CA GLY A 163 -9.50 1.00 -13.62
C GLY A 163 -10.32 2.16 -14.18
N VAL A 164 -10.95 2.96 -13.32
CA VAL A 164 -11.74 4.13 -13.72
C VAL A 164 -10.80 5.32 -13.94
N THR A 165 -10.90 5.95 -15.11
CA THR A 165 -10.12 7.15 -15.43
C THR A 165 -10.36 8.28 -14.45
N VAL A 166 -9.29 8.81 -13.88
CA VAL A 166 -9.31 10.02 -13.05
C VAL A 166 -9.43 11.24 -13.96
N SER A 167 -10.41 12.11 -13.70
CA SER A 167 -10.59 13.32 -14.53
C SER A 167 -9.44 14.32 -14.31
N PRO A 168 -9.03 15.08 -15.34
CA PRO A 168 -7.99 16.10 -15.19
C PRO A 168 -8.30 17.12 -14.09
N GLU A 169 -9.56 17.54 -13.96
CA GLU A 169 -10.01 18.51 -12.96
C GLU A 169 -9.85 17.94 -11.54
N ARG A 170 -10.23 16.68 -11.35
CA ARG A 170 -10.10 16.01 -10.05
C ARG A 170 -8.64 15.83 -9.67
N LEU A 171 -7.80 15.45 -10.64
CA LEU A 171 -6.36 15.32 -10.43
C LEU A 171 -5.75 16.68 -10.07
N ALA A 172 -6.08 17.75 -10.79
CA ALA A 172 -5.60 19.09 -10.48
C ALA A 172 -6.01 19.52 -9.05
N ALA A 173 -7.25 19.25 -8.66
CA ALA A 173 -7.74 19.58 -7.31
C ALA A 173 -6.96 18.88 -6.18
N LEU A 174 -6.45 17.66 -6.40
CA LEU A 174 -5.57 16.97 -5.44
C LEU A 174 -4.13 17.52 -5.48
N ILE A 175 -3.59 17.74 -6.67
CA ILE A 175 -2.15 17.97 -6.89
C ILE A 175 -1.75 19.43 -6.71
N GLU A 176 -2.58 20.38 -7.14
CA GLU A 176 -2.28 21.82 -7.05
C GLU A 176 -1.94 22.28 -5.63
N PRO A 177 -2.70 21.91 -4.58
CA PRO A 177 -2.33 22.24 -3.20
C PRO A 177 -0.97 21.69 -2.83
N LEU A 178 -0.60 20.49 -3.29
CA LEU A 178 0.62 19.78 -2.89
C LEU A 178 1.86 20.20 -3.69
N ARG A 179 1.71 20.98 -4.77
CA ARG A 179 2.81 21.32 -5.71
C ARG A 179 4.00 22.02 -5.04
N ARG A 180 3.76 22.73 -3.92
CA ARG A 180 4.80 23.44 -3.16
C ARG A 180 5.40 22.64 -2.00
N ALA A 181 4.91 21.43 -1.73
CA ALA A 181 5.42 20.62 -0.64
C ALA A 181 6.78 20.00 -1.01
N ASP A 182 7.78 20.15 -0.13
CA ASP A 182 9.09 19.49 -0.25
C ASP A 182 8.99 17.99 0.10
N LYS A 183 7.99 17.63 0.91
CA LYS A 183 7.74 16.28 1.40
C LYS A 183 6.25 15.99 1.49
N VAL A 184 5.82 14.85 0.98
CA VAL A 184 4.45 14.34 1.14
C VAL A 184 4.50 12.97 1.80
N ILE A 185 3.77 12.83 2.90
CA ILE A 185 3.62 11.59 3.66
C ILE A 185 2.25 11.02 3.35
N VAL A 186 2.19 9.74 2.96
CA VAL A 186 0.97 9.14 2.42
C VAL A 186 0.63 7.87 3.20
N ALA A 187 -0.59 7.80 3.73
CA ALA A 187 -1.09 6.61 4.42
C ALA A 187 -1.51 5.50 3.45
N ASP A 188 -2.04 5.86 2.27
CA ASP A 188 -2.43 4.89 1.23
C ASP A 188 -1.24 4.55 0.32
N GLY A 189 -0.68 3.35 0.51
CA GLY A 189 0.44 2.86 -0.28
C GLY A 189 0.15 2.69 -1.78
N LEU A 190 -1.12 2.61 -2.20
CA LEU A 190 -1.45 2.54 -3.63
C LEU A 190 -1.05 3.82 -4.37
N LEU A 191 -1.25 4.98 -3.73
CA LEU A 191 -1.04 6.31 -4.31
C LEU A 191 0.44 6.71 -4.41
N LEU A 192 1.35 6.09 -3.67
CA LEU A 192 2.78 6.45 -3.64
C LEU A 192 3.43 6.58 -5.04
N PRO A 193 3.40 5.56 -5.93
CA PRO A 193 4.03 5.68 -7.24
C PRO A 193 3.36 6.75 -8.11
N TYR A 194 2.04 6.93 -8.00
CA TYR A 194 1.32 7.96 -8.74
C TYR A 194 1.68 9.36 -8.28
N LEU A 195 1.72 9.59 -6.96
CA LEU A 195 2.14 10.87 -6.39
C LEU A 195 3.60 11.19 -6.72
N ALA A 196 4.49 10.19 -6.73
CA ALA A 196 5.88 10.39 -7.14
C ALA A 196 5.98 10.83 -8.61
N GLN A 197 5.10 10.31 -9.49
CA GLN A 197 5.02 10.73 -10.89
C GLN A 197 4.37 12.11 -11.05
N TRP A 198 3.31 12.41 -10.30
CA TRP A 198 2.55 13.66 -10.42
C TRP A 198 3.20 14.84 -9.71
N LEU A 199 4.03 14.59 -8.70
CA LEU A 199 4.76 15.58 -7.90
C LEU A 199 6.27 15.27 -7.90
N PRO A 200 6.96 15.34 -9.05
CA PRO A 200 8.36 14.91 -9.16
C PRO A 200 9.34 15.77 -8.35
N ALA A 201 8.95 16.99 -7.96
CA ALA A 201 9.75 17.86 -7.11
C ALA A 201 9.63 17.51 -5.62
N ALA A 202 8.57 16.82 -5.21
CA ALA A 202 8.32 16.47 -3.83
C ALA A 202 8.91 15.10 -3.49
N ARG A 203 9.40 14.94 -2.26
CA ARG A 203 9.79 13.62 -1.75
C ARG A 203 8.58 12.91 -1.17
N ILE A 204 8.22 11.77 -1.76
CA ILE A 204 7.04 11.00 -1.37
C ILE A 204 7.46 9.84 -0.47
N PHE A 205 6.85 9.72 0.71
CA PHE A 205 7.12 8.64 1.67
C PHE A 205 5.83 8.02 2.18
N SER A 206 5.86 6.74 2.51
CA SER A 206 4.76 6.13 3.24
C SER A 206 4.72 6.62 4.69
N LEU A 207 3.53 6.58 5.28
CA LEU A 207 3.36 6.88 6.70
C LEU A 207 4.14 5.89 7.57
N GLY A 208 4.08 4.60 7.25
CA GLY A 208 4.78 3.53 7.96
C GLY A 208 6.29 3.74 7.98
N GLU A 209 6.90 4.01 6.83
CA GLU A 209 8.33 4.32 6.72
C GLU A 209 8.68 5.59 7.51
N THR A 210 7.86 6.63 7.39
CA THR A 210 8.14 7.90 8.05
C THR A 210 8.10 7.76 9.58
N LEU A 211 7.07 7.11 10.12
CA LEU A 211 6.94 6.90 11.57
C LEU A 211 8.01 5.96 12.11
N SER A 212 8.33 4.87 11.40
CA SER A 212 9.38 3.93 11.82
C SER A 212 10.77 4.52 11.75
N SER A 213 10.99 5.59 10.98
CA SER A 213 12.28 6.31 10.98
C SER A 213 12.53 7.09 12.28
N LEU A 214 11.48 7.44 13.02
CA LEU A 214 11.58 8.22 14.24
C LEU A 214 12.24 7.42 15.37
N GLU A 215 13.28 8.00 15.97
CA GLU A 215 14.02 7.37 17.09
C GLU A 215 13.09 6.96 18.25
N ILE A 216 12.10 7.80 18.57
CA ILE A 216 11.12 7.56 19.63
C ILE A 216 10.28 6.31 19.37
N ILE A 217 10.03 5.99 18.11
CA ILE A 217 9.28 4.80 17.70
C ILE A 217 10.23 3.59 17.70
N ARG A 218 11.39 3.70 17.03
CA ARG A 218 12.37 2.60 16.93
C ARG A 218 12.78 2.07 18.29
N ARG A 219 13.09 2.95 19.25
CA ARG A 219 13.51 2.56 20.61
C ARG A 219 12.46 1.78 21.39
N ASN A 220 11.18 1.95 21.06
CA ASN A 220 10.06 1.31 21.75
C ASN A 220 9.58 0.01 21.10
N LEU A 221 10.22 -0.40 20.00
CA LEU A 221 10.10 -1.77 19.46
C LEU A 221 10.86 -2.76 20.34
N ARG A 222 10.21 -3.88 20.64
CA ARG A 222 10.67 -4.94 21.54
C ARG A 222 10.91 -6.22 20.75
N VAL A 223 11.86 -7.04 21.19
CA VAL A 223 12.17 -8.34 20.55
C VAL A 223 10.96 -9.29 20.46
N THR A 224 9.95 -9.10 21.32
CA THR A 224 8.71 -9.90 21.34
C THR A 224 7.57 -9.30 20.49
N ASP A 225 7.84 -8.24 19.72
CA ASP A 225 6.86 -7.64 18.83
C ASP A 225 6.82 -8.37 17.48
N LEU A 226 5.62 -8.46 16.89
CA LEU A 226 5.46 -8.62 15.45
C LEU A 226 5.24 -7.25 14.80
N TYR A 227 6.20 -6.78 14.02
CA TYR A 227 6.07 -5.59 13.19
C TYR A 227 5.42 -5.94 11.85
N VAL A 228 4.30 -5.30 11.53
CA VAL A 228 3.55 -5.52 10.30
C VAL A 228 3.71 -4.31 9.38
N ILE A 229 4.48 -4.51 8.31
CA ILE A 229 4.70 -3.54 7.24
C ILE A 229 3.47 -3.51 6.33
N GLU A 230 3.02 -2.31 5.93
CA GLU A 230 1.99 -2.13 4.91
C GLU A 230 2.53 -2.55 3.53
N PRO A 231 1.99 -3.62 2.91
CA PRO A 231 2.60 -4.22 1.73
C PRO A 231 2.61 -3.35 0.47
N ARG A 232 1.55 -2.55 0.22
CA ARG A 232 1.43 -1.77 -1.03
C ARG A 232 2.52 -0.74 -1.13
N ALA A 233 2.83 -0.06 -0.03
CA ALA A 233 3.90 0.89 0.08
C ALA A 233 5.27 0.22 0.03
N TYR A 234 5.45 -0.85 0.78
CA TYR A 234 6.72 -1.58 0.84
C TYR A 234 7.17 -2.09 -0.53
N HIS A 235 6.26 -2.72 -1.28
CA HIS A 235 6.60 -3.29 -2.58
C HIS A 235 6.71 -2.25 -3.70
N ALA A 236 6.05 -1.09 -3.57
CA ALA A 236 6.17 0.00 -4.55
C ALA A 236 7.59 0.58 -4.64
N ASP A 237 8.36 0.50 -3.55
CA ASP A 237 9.76 0.96 -3.48
C ASP A 237 10.65 -0.10 -2.82
N TYR A 238 10.47 -1.35 -3.27
CA TYR A 238 11.06 -2.53 -2.65
C TYR A 238 12.59 -2.45 -2.52
N VAL A 239 13.29 -2.00 -3.57
CA VAL A 239 14.77 -1.97 -3.62
C VAL A 239 15.36 -1.10 -2.52
N ARG A 240 14.70 0.01 -2.18
CA ARG A 240 15.12 0.90 -1.09
C ARG A 240 14.63 0.37 0.25
N LEU A 241 13.35 0.01 0.34
CA LEU A 241 12.70 -0.33 1.59
C LEU A 241 13.18 -1.67 2.17
N ILE A 242 13.58 -2.64 1.35
CA ILE A 242 14.19 -3.88 1.84
C ILE A 242 15.42 -3.60 2.70
N LYS A 243 16.29 -2.67 2.28
CA LYS A 243 17.50 -2.30 3.01
C LYS A 243 17.17 -1.60 4.33
N TYR A 244 16.16 -0.74 4.31
CA TYR A 244 15.69 -0.01 5.48
C TYR A 244 15.10 -0.97 6.53
N TYR A 245 14.10 -1.77 6.15
CA TYR A 245 13.42 -2.66 7.09
C TYR A 245 14.29 -3.85 7.54
N ASP A 246 15.22 -4.34 6.69
CA ASP A 246 16.17 -5.36 7.13
C ASP A 246 17.14 -4.83 8.19
N ARG A 247 17.55 -3.56 8.08
CA ARG A 247 18.34 -2.88 9.12
C ARG A 247 17.53 -2.73 10.40
N LEU A 248 16.29 -2.22 10.31
CA LEU A 248 15.41 -2.06 11.46
C LEU A 248 15.17 -3.38 12.19
N ARG A 249 14.91 -4.47 11.44
CA ARG A 249 14.76 -5.82 11.99
C ARG A 249 16.00 -6.28 12.75
N LYS A 250 17.19 -6.12 12.15
CA LYS A 250 18.47 -6.49 12.80
C LYS A 250 18.75 -5.64 14.05
N GLU A 251 18.44 -4.36 14.00
CA GLU A 251 18.66 -3.42 15.11
C GLU A 251 17.74 -3.72 16.30
N ARG A 252 16.46 -4.05 16.03
CA ARG A 252 15.45 -4.20 17.09
C ARG A 252 15.18 -5.64 17.52
N GLY A 253 15.56 -6.61 16.70
CA GLY A 253 15.39 -8.03 16.98
C GLY A 253 13.92 -8.49 17.06
N CYS A 254 12.97 -7.68 16.60
CA CYS A 254 11.56 -8.06 16.53
C CYS A 254 11.26 -8.86 15.26
N ASP A 255 10.15 -9.60 15.31
CA ASP A 255 9.62 -10.32 14.17
C ASP A 255 8.97 -9.35 13.18
N PHE A 256 8.95 -9.72 11.90
CA PHE A 256 8.27 -8.97 10.85
C PHE A 256 7.32 -9.88 10.06
N ASN A 257 6.32 -9.29 9.40
CA ASN A 257 5.48 -9.98 8.41
C ASN A 257 6.22 -10.28 7.08
N LEU A 258 7.54 -10.45 7.12
CA LEU A 258 8.35 -10.75 5.95
C LEU A 258 8.49 -12.27 5.77
N ASP A 259 8.42 -12.74 4.52
CA ASP A 259 8.78 -14.11 4.18
C ASP A 259 10.31 -14.31 4.06
N LEU A 260 10.73 -15.51 3.64
CA LEU A 260 12.14 -15.83 3.43
C LEU A 260 12.79 -14.99 2.31
N GLN A 261 12.00 -14.51 1.36
CA GLN A 261 12.43 -13.62 0.27
C GLN A 261 12.32 -12.12 0.63
N ARG A 262 12.01 -11.81 1.89
CA ARG A 262 11.78 -10.44 2.37
C ARG A 262 10.61 -9.75 1.69
N ILE A 263 9.60 -10.50 1.27
CA ILE A 263 8.35 -9.96 0.78
C ILE A 263 7.40 -9.78 1.95
N ALA A 264 6.78 -8.62 2.06
CA ALA A 264 5.81 -8.34 3.11
C ALA A 264 4.53 -9.12 2.82
N ILE A 265 4.24 -10.12 3.64
CA ILE A 265 3.01 -10.89 3.53
C ILE A 265 1.86 -10.00 4.02
N PRO A 266 0.84 -9.74 3.18
CA PRO A 266 -0.32 -8.98 3.60
C PRO A 266 -1.08 -9.67 4.75
N ALA A 267 -1.56 -8.89 5.72
CA ALA A 267 -2.47 -9.42 6.75
C ALA A 267 -3.90 -9.60 6.22
N THR A 268 -4.25 -8.91 5.13
CA THR A 268 -5.56 -8.96 4.50
C THR A 268 -5.53 -9.57 3.10
N VAL A 269 -6.69 -10.09 2.67
CA VAL A 269 -6.95 -10.70 1.35
C VAL A 269 -8.10 -9.99 0.63
N ARG A 270 -8.23 -8.68 0.85
CA ARG A 270 -9.32 -7.87 0.29
C ARG A 270 -9.06 -7.55 -1.17
N GLY A 271 -9.90 -8.09 -2.04
CA GLY A 271 -10.04 -7.60 -3.41
C GLY A 271 -10.80 -6.28 -3.45
N LEU A 272 -10.97 -5.73 -4.65
CA LEU A 272 -11.66 -4.46 -4.84
C LEU A 272 -13.11 -4.47 -4.33
N PRO A 273 -13.94 -5.51 -4.57
CA PRO A 273 -15.32 -5.54 -4.06
C PRO A 273 -15.39 -5.40 -2.54
N GLN A 274 -14.47 -6.03 -1.80
CA GLN A 274 -14.41 -5.92 -0.35
C GLN A 274 -13.98 -4.51 0.10
N ARG A 275 -13.01 -3.88 -0.59
CA ARG A 275 -12.61 -2.48 -0.28
C ARG A 275 -13.73 -1.47 -0.56
N LEU A 276 -14.58 -1.74 -1.55
CA LEU A 276 -15.74 -0.91 -1.88
C LEU A 276 -16.96 -1.17 -0.97
N GLY A 277 -16.86 -2.11 -0.01
CA GLY A 277 -17.95 -2.48 0.87
C GLY A 277 -19.08 -3.26 0.18
N LEU A 278 -18.85 -3.76 -1.04
CA LEU A 278 -19.81 -4.60 -1.77
C LEU A 278 -19.85 -6.04 -1.25
N MET A 279 -18.76 -6.48 -0.63
CA MET A 279 -18.62 -7.81 -0.05
C MET A 279 -17.98 -7.69 1.33
N VAL A 280 -18.38 -8.56 2.25
CA VAL A 280 -17.78 -8.62 3.58
C VAL A 280 -16.33 -9.11 3.46
N PRO A 281 -15.35 -8.41 4.06
CA PRO A 281 -13.98 -8.91 4.14
C PRO A 281 -13.90 -10.20 4.95
N ASP A 282 -13.14 -11.17 4.44
CA ASP A 282 -12.79 -12.40 5.14
C ASP A 282 -11.26 -12.52 5.14
N ASP A 283 -10.66 -11.93 6.17
CA ASP A 283 -9.22 -11.84 6.37
C ASP A 283 -8.73 -12.79 7.47
N ASP A 284 -9.63 -13.43 8.21
CA ASP A 284 -9.32 -14.09 9.48
C ASP A 284 -8.33 -15.24 9.28
N ALA A 285 -8.56 -16.08 8.26
CA ALA A 285 -7.64 -17.16 7.89
C ALA A 285 -6.26 -16.62 7.48
N GLN A 286 -6.22 -15.47 6.80
CA GLN A 286 -5.00 -14.84 6.34
C GLN A 286 -4.19 -14.25 7.50
N ALA A 287 -4.84 -13.46 8.34
CA ALA A 287 -4.22 -12.87 9.53
C ALA A 287 -3.74 -13.98 10.50
N SER A 288 -4.56 -15.01 10.73
CA SER A 288 -4.17 -16.17 11.56
C SER A 288 -2.94 -16.89 11.02
N TRP A 289 -2.84 -17.04 9.69
CA TRP A 289 -1.67 -17.63 9.05
C TRP A 289 -0.42 -16.79 9.25
N VAL A 290 -0.52 -15.46 9.20
CA VAL A 290 0.63 -14.57 9.50
C VAL A 290 1.14 -14.78 10.93
N LEU A 291 0.26 -15.10 11.88
CA LEU A 291 0.62 -15.36 13.29
C LEU A 291 1.14 -16.78 13.55
N HIS A 292 0.91 -17.71 12.62
CA HIS A 292 1.18 -19.13 12.85
C HIS A 292 2.65 -19.39 13.20
N GLY A 293 2.88 -20.11 14.29
CA GLY A 293 4.22 -20.50 14.75
C GLY A 293 5.03 -19.37 15.39
N ARG A 294 4.44 -18.20 15.64
CA ARG A 294 5.14 -17.05 16.24
C ARG A 294 4.95 -16.98 17.76
N SER A 295 6.02 -16.63 18.46
CA SER A 295 5.99 -16.38 19.91
C SER A 295 6.09 -14.87 20.16
N ILE A 296 4.94 -14.19 20.12
CA ILE A 296 4.85 -12.73 20.19
C ILE A 296 3.98 -12.30 21.38
N THR A 297 4.23 -11.09 21.91
CA THR A 297 3.43 -10.52 23.02
C THR A 297 2.68 -9.25 22.62
N ARG A 298 2.94 -8.73 21.42
CA ARG A 298 2.31 -7.53 20.85
C ARG A 298 2.45 -7.53 19.33
N ILE A 299 1.44 -7.03 18.64
CA ILE A 299 1.47 -6.78 17.19
C ILE A 299 1.51 -5.26 16.98
N VAL A 300 2.47 -4.79 16.19
CA VAL A 300 2.66 -3.38 15.84
C VAL A 300 2.38 -3.23 14.35
N VAL A 301 1.36 -2.46 13.98
CA VAL A 301 0.94 -2.30 12.58
C VAL A 301 1.18 -0.89 12.05
N GLU A 302 1.49 -0.78 10.77
CA GLU A 302 1.57 0.49 10.05
C GLU A 302 0.21 0.98 9.53
N SER A 303 -0.78 0.09 9.38
CA SER A 303 -2.09 0.40 8.84
C SER A 303 -3.22 0.01 9.82
N LEU A 304 -4.29 0.81 9.85
CA LEU A 304 -5.50 0.47 10.61
C LEU A 304 -6.29 -0.68 9.98
N GLU A 305 -6.06 -0.97 8.69
CA GLU A 305 -6.66 -2.13 8.03
C GLU A 305 -6.10 -3.43 8.62
N ASP A 306 -4.77 -3.52 8.75
CA ASP A 306 -4.10 -4.66 9.38
C ASP A 306 -4.45 -4.75 10.87
N ARG A 307 -4.59 -3.60 11.56
CA ARG A 307 -5.06 -3.55 12.95
C ARG A 307 -6.37 -4.32 13.10
N ALA A 308 -7.37 -3.94 12.31
CA ALA A 308 -8.70 -4.51 12.37
C ALA A 308 -8.73 -5.99 11.99
N ALA A 309 -7.80 -6.46 11.15
CA ALA A 309 -7.68 -7.88 10.80
C ALA A 309 -7.07 -8.69 11.96
N PHE A 310 -5.99 -8.20 12.58
CA PHE A 310 -5.35 -8.91 13.69
C PHE A 310 -6.15 -8.88 14.98
N GLU A 311 -6.86 -7.80 15.28
CA GLU A 311 -7.71 -7.71 16.49
C GLU A 311 -8.80 -8.79 16.54
N LYS A 312 -9.23 -9.32 15.38
CA LYS A 312 -10.22 -10.41 15.30
C LYS A 312 -9.66 -11.79 15.65
N VAL A 313 -8.36 -12.01 15.44
CA VAL A 313 -7.75 -13.35 15.47
C VAL A 313 -6.64 -13.50 16.50
N SER A 314 -6.21 -12.39 17.11
CA SER A 314 -5.12 -12.34 18.07
C SER A 314 -5.62 -12.11 19.50
N ASN A 315 -5.04 -12.82 20.46
CA ASN A 315 -5.22 -12.55 21.89
C ASN A 315 -4.18 -11.58 22.47
N VAL A 316 -3.18 -11.18 21.68
CA VAL A 316 -2.18 -10.18 22.10
C VAL A 316 -2.59 -8.77 21.63
N PRO A 317 -2.19 -7.71 22.35
CA PRO A 317 -2.49 -6.34 21.96
C PRO A 317 -2.01 -6.01 20.55
N VAL A 318 -2.90 -5.39 19.77
CA VAL A 318 -2.59 -4.84 18.45
C VAL A 318 -2.55 -3.33 18.57
N VAL A 319 -1.41 -2.72 18.25
CA VAL A 319 -1.20 -1.28 18.38
C VAL A 319 -0.74 -0.71 17.04
N HIS A 320 -1.17 0.51 16.74
CA HIS A 320 -0.62 1.28 15.64
C HIS A 320 0.78 1.77 16.01
N LEU A 321 1.68 1.83 15.02
CA LEU A 321 3.07 2.23 15.19
C LEU A 321 3.25 3.55 15.98
N ALA A 322 2.40 4.54 15.73
CA ALA A 322 2.42 5.83 16.42
C ALA A 322 2.20 5.73 17.95
N GLU A 323 1.50 4.69 18.42
CA GLU A 323 1.20 4.48 19.84
C GLU A 323 2.44 4.00 20.62
N LEU A 324 3.50 3.56 19.94
CA LEU A 324 4.74 3.18 20.60
C LEU A 324 5.42 4.36 21.32
N ALA A 325 5.15 5.60 20.89
CA ALA A 325 5.70 6.79 21.53
C ALA A 325 5.20 6.99 22.99
N ASP A 326 4.07 6.37 23.36
CA ASP A 326 3.51 6.50 24.72
C ASP A 326 4.20 5.61 25.75
N SER A 327 4.99 4.64 25.30
CA SER A 327 5.63 3.64 26.15
C SER A 327 6.66 4.22 27.15
N LEU A 328 6.96 5.52 27.06
CA LEU A 328 7.83 6.26 27.99
C LEU A 328 7.09 6.90 29.18
N ARG A 329 5.75 6.83 29.22
CA ARG A 329 4.93 7.41 30.30
C ARG A 329 4.49 6.37 31.36
N ARG A 330 5.06 5.17 31.35
CA ARG A 330 4.85 4.14 32.38
C ARG A 330 6.19 3.61 32.85
#